data_AF-A0A924VMA5-F1
#
_entry.id   AF-A0A924VMA5-F1
#
_cell.length_a   1.000
_cell.length_b   1.000
_cell.length_c   1.000
_cell.angle_alpha   90.00
_cell.angle_beta   90.00
_cell.angle_gamma   90.00
#
_symmetry.space_group_name_H-M   'P 1'
#
loop_
_entity.id
_entity.type
_entity.pdbx_description
1 polymer ?
#
loop_
_entity_poly.entity_id
_entity_poly.type
_entity_poly.pdbx_seq_one_letter_code
_entity_poly.pdbx_strand_id
1 'polypeptide(L)'
;MKAYSRPEIAEAVFYDASGNVIQYGNRYEYLDRVDELTHEQTNQERFLPIFVVAQGLLDYLQAEYDVELIDGAPDRKNSDVYSNTNTAHLTRIVKVKPAASNQPSIWIGFSSALGMVEVRAGLFSTFDMWFCGCDRCDDNWWDVADSLESVILAIAKKGLTEHVDKLPWGRARYWLHPDRSSEWSGSIPRSWSKDRFASERMILRELPNEVWEGFTGRNI
;
A
#
# COMPACT_ATOMS: atom_id res chain seq x y z
N MET A 1 18.12 14.41 3.78
CA MET A 1 17.48 13.09 3.87
C MET A 1 18.30 12.07 3.12
N LYS A 2 18.48 10.88 3.71
CA LYS A 2 19.08 9.74 3.02
C LYS A 2 18.07 9.14 2.05
N ALA A 3 18.55 8.51 0.99
CA ALA A 3 17.68 7.68 0.15
C ALA A 3 17.31 6.41 0.94
N TYR A 4 16.06 5.96 0.80
CA TYR A 4 15.65 4.66 1.30
C TYR A 4 16.48 3.55 0.64
N SER A 5 16.90 2.58 1.45
CA SER A 5 17.52 1.35 1.00
C SER A 5 16.67 0.19 1.52
N ARG A 6 16.28 -0.71 0.62
CA ARG A 6 15.60 -1.95 1.01
C ARG A 6 16.48 -2.73 2.01
N PRO A 7 15.90 -3.31 3.07
CA PRO A 7 16.61 -4.26 3.91
C PRO A 7 17.19 -5.42 3.10
N GLU A 8 18.34 -5.94 3.51
CA GLU A 8 18.90 -7.15 2.91
C GLU A 8 18.01 -8.35 3.27
N ILE A 9 17.56 -9.08 2.25
CA ILE A 9 16.65 -10.23 2.38
C ILE A 9 17.31 -11.41 1.67
N ALA A 10 17.50 -12.51 2.39
CA ALA A 10 17.99 -13.74 1.78
C ALA A 10 16.91 -14.31 0.85
N GLU A 11 17.28 -14.59 -0.40
CA GLU A 11 16.39 -15.24 -1.35
C GLU A 11 16.14 -16.69 -0.93
N ALA A 12 14.86 -17.03 -0.76
CA ALA A 12 14.43 -18.40 -0.55
C ALA A 12 14.45 -19.17 -1.87
N VAL A 13 14.95 -20.41 -1.84
CA VAL A 13 14.95 -21.31 -2.99
C VAL A 13 13.77 -22.27 -2.86
N PHE A 14 12.91 -22.30 -3.88
CA PHE A 14 11.75 -23.17 -3.95
C PHE A 14 12.00 -24.29 -4.96
N TYR A 15 11.40 -25.46 -4.73
CA TYR A 15 11.59 -26.64 -5.57
C TYR A 15 10.24 -27.19 -6.04
N ASP A 16 10.21 -27.68 -7.28
CA ASP A 16 9.05 -28.39 -7.82
C ASP A 16 9.01 -29.85 -7.35
N ALA A 17 7.97 -30.58 -7.74
CA ALA A 17 7.79 -31.99 -7.39
C ALA A 17 8.90 -32.91 -7.95
N SER A 18 9.68 -32.46 -8.93
CA SER A 18 10.81 -33.17 -9.52
C SER A 18 12.16 -32.78 -8.90
N GLY A 19 12.17 -31.83 -7.96
CA GLY A 19 13.37 -31.32 -7.31
C GLY A 19 14.11 -30.23 -8.09
N ASN A 20 13.52 -29.68 -9.16
CA ASN A 20 14.10 -28.55 -9.87
C ASN A 20 13.78 -27.23 -9.16
N VAL A 21 14.69 -26.26 -9.28
CA VAL A 21 14.47 -24.92 -8.71
C VAL A 21 13.35 -24.20 -9.47
N ILE A 22 12.40 -23.63 -8.73
CA ILE A 22 11.35 -22.77 -9.27
C ILE A 22 11.86 -21.33 -9.30
N GLN A 23 12.00 -20.77 -10.50
CA GLN A 23 12.41 -19.38 -10.74
C GLN A 23 11.18 -18.47 -10.83
N TYR A 24 10.52 -18.20 -9.69
CA TYR A 24 9.35 -17.31 -9.66
C TYR A 24 9.64 -15.96 -10.31
N GLY A 25 8.69 -15.44 -11.09
CA GLY A 25 8.84 -14.22 -11.89
C GLY A 25 9.42 -14.44 -13.28
N ASN A 26 10.02 -15.61 -13.54
CA ASN A 26 10.67 -15.92 -14.82
C ASN A 26 10.27 -17.30 -15.36
N ARG A 27 9.28 -17.99 -14.79
CA ARG A 27 8.93 -19.37 -15.18
C ARG A 27 8.52 -19.45 -16.64
N TYR A 28 7.88 -18.40 -17.16
CA TYR A 28 7.47 -18.30 -18.55
C TYR A 28 8.61 -18.38 -19.56
N GLU A 29 9.83 -17.98 -19.18
CA GLU A 29 10.99 -18.03 -20.06
C GLU A 29 11.52 -19.46 -20.27
N TYR A 30 11.20 -20.37 -19.34
CA TYR A 30 11.76 -21.72 -19.27
C TYR A 30 10.71 -22.82 -19.48
N LEU A 31 9.45 -22.45 -19.71
CA LEU A 31 8.37 -23.39 -19.98
C LEU A 31 8.15 -23.55 -21.48
N ASP A 32 8.12 -24.80 -21.93
CA ASP A 32 7.73 -25.13 -23.30
C ASP A 32 6.25 -24.79 -23.57
N ARG A 33 5.40 -24.85 -22.52
CA ARG A 33 3.99 -24.45 -22.60
C ARG A 33 3.46 -23.78 -21.33
N VAL A 34 2.74 -22.68 -21.52
CA VAL A 34 2.12 -21.85 -20.46
C VAL A 34 0.98 -22.55 -19.72
N ASP A 35 0.31 -23.52 -20.34
CA ASP A 35 -0.82 -24.25 -19.75
C ASP A 35 -0.42 -25.26 -18.68
N GLU A 36 0.89 -25.45 -18.46
CA GLU A 36 1.43 -26.30 -17.39
C GLU A 36 1.35 -25.63 -16.01
N LEU A 37 1.14 -24.31 -15.94
CA LEU A 37 0.98 -23.60 -14.68
C LEU A 37 -0.46 -23.65 -14.17
N THR A 38 -0.61 -24.08 -12.92
CA THR A 38 -1.91 -24.21 -12.26
C THR A 38 -2.33 -22.90 -11.60
N HIS A 39 -3.62 -22.76 -11.31
CA HIS A 39 -4.13 -21.66 -10.47
C HIS A 39 -3.97 -21.97 -8.96
N GLU A 40 -3.12 -22.92 -8.61
CA GLU A 40 -2.84 -23.26 -7.22
C GLU A 40 -1.94 -22.21 -6.58
N GLN A 41 -2.03 -22.09 -5.27
CA GLN A 41 -1.25 -21.16 -4.46
C GLN A 41 -0.19 -21.95 -3.68
N THR A 42 0.84 -22.44 -4.36
CA THR A 42 1.99 -23.08 -3.70
C THR A 42 3.03 -22.03 -3.29
N ASN A 43 3.96 -22.41 -2.40
CA ASN A 43 5.09 -21.60 -1.94
C ASN A 43 4.73 -20.15 -1.57
N GLN A 44 3.62 -19.95 -0.85
CA GLN A 44 3.13 -18.60 -0.50
C GLN A 44 4.06 -17.86 0.47
N GLU A 45 4.89 -18.60 1.19
CA GLU A 45 5.97 -18.07 2.02
C GLU A 45 6.98 -17.24 1.22
N ARG A 46 7.00 -17.36 -0.13
CA ARG A 46 7.81 -16.49 -1.00
C ARG A 46 7.49 -15.01 -0.82
N PHE A 47 6.30 -14.66 -0.35
CA PHE A 47 5.86 -13.28 -0.14
C PHE A 47 6.13 -12.74 1.28
N LEU A 48 6.60 -13.58 2.21
CA LEU A 48 6.99 -13.13 3.56
C LEU A 48 7.96 -11.92 3.58
N PRO A 49 8.93 -11.80 2.64
CA PRO A 49 9.79 -10.62 2.54
C PRO A 49 9.07 -9.27 2.49
N ILE A 50 7.83 -9.21 1.96
CA ILE A 50 7.07 -7.96 1.86
C ILE A 50 6.84 -7.35 3.25
N PHE A 51 6.66 -8.17 4.29
CA PHE A 51 6.53 -7.67 5.67
C PHE A 51 7.81 -7.03 6.19
N VAL A 52 8.97 -7.58 5.79
CA VAL A 52 10.29 -7.00 6.13
C VAL A 52 10.47 -5.66 5.43
N VAL A 53 10.12 -5.57 4.14
CA VAL A 53 10.15 -4.32 3.37
C VAL A 53 9.22 -3.27 3.97
N ALA A 54 7.98 -3.65 4.30
CA ALA A 54 7.01 -2.75 4.92
C ALA A 54 7.53 -2.19 6.25
N GLN A 55 8.18 -3.02 7.08
CA GLN A 55 8.81 -2.55 8.32
C GLN A 55 9.99 -1.62 8.05
N GLY A 56 10.86 -1.95 7.09
CA GLY A 56 11.97 -1.09 6.69
C GLY A 56 11.52 0.29 6.21
N LEU A 57 10.40 0.36 5.49
CA LEU A 57 9.78 1.61 5.07
C LEU A 57 9.26 2.42 6.28
N LEU A 58 8.62 1.77 7.26
CA LEU A 58 8.18 2.44 8.49
C LEU A 58 9.37 3.04 9.25
N ASP A 59 10.45 2.27 9.40
CA ASP A 59 11.66 2.69 10.09
C ASP A 59 12.32 3.87 9.37
N TYR A 60 12.38 3.82 8.03
CA TYR A 60 12.87 4.92 7.20
C TYR A 60 12.03 6.18 7.35
N LEU A 61 10.69 6.07 7.29
CA LEU A 61 9.80 7.20 7.45
C LEU A 61 9.96 7.86 8.82
N GLN A 62 10.04 7.04 9.88
CA GLN A 62 10.27 7.52 11.23
C GLN A 62 11.66 8.16 11.39
N ALA A 63 12.69 7.70 10.67
CA ALA A 63 14.03 8.28 10.77
C ALA A 63 14.15 9.63 10.05
N GLU A 64 13.56 9.74 8.85
CA GLU A 64 13.85 10.85 7.93
C GLU A 64 12.78 11.95 7.93
N TYR A 65 11.55 11.67 8.38
CA TYR A 65 10.42 12.61 8.32
C TYR A 65 9.83 12.95 9.69
N ASP A 66 9.21 14.12 9.78
CA ASP A 66 8.50 14.60 10.97
C ASP A 66 7.13 13.91 11.12
N VAL A 67 7.21 12.62 11.43
CA VAL A 67 6.08 11.71 11.58
C VAL A 67 6.16 10.94 12.91
N GLU A 68 5.00 10.63 13.45
CA GLU A 68 4.77 9.74 14.58
C GLU A 68 4.26 8.38 14.04
N LEU A 69 4.79 7.27 14.55
CA LEU A 69 4.27 5.94 14.28
C LEU A 69 3.33 5.51 15.42
N ILE A 70 2.10 5.19 15.07
CA ILE A 70 1.09 4.66 16.00
C ILE A 70 0.84 3.21 15.59
N ASP A 71 1.39 2.28 16.37
CA ASP A 71 1.28 0.84 16.15
C ASP A 71 0.18 0.25 17.04
N GLY A 72 -0.68 -0.58 16.46
CA GLY A 72 -1.73 -1.22 17.22
C GLY A 72 -2.43 -2.35 16.49
N ALA A 73 -3.25 -3.05 17.26
CA ALA A 73 -4.21 -3.99 16.70
C ALA A 73 -5.21 -3.23 15.79
N PRO A 74 -5.80 -3.92 14.78
CA PRO A 74 -6.87 -3.36 13.97
C PRO A 74 -8.14 -3.08 14.81
N ASP A 75 -8.16 -1.97 15.55
CA ASP A 75 -9.36 -1.47 16.21
C ASP A 75 -10.08 -0.49 15.27
N ARG A 76 -11.34 -0.81 14.96
CA ARG A 76 -12.26 0.05 14.19
C ARG A 76 -12.40 1.45 14.78
N LYS A 77 -12.14 1.64 16.07
CA LYS A 77 -12.21 2.95 16.74
C LYS A 77 -10.98 3.83 16.53
N ASN A 78 -9.85 3.27 16.09
CA ASN A 78 -8.57 3.98 15.99
C ASN A 78 -8.10 4.24 14.55
N SER A 79 -8.88 3.86 13.54
CA SER A 79 -8.56 4.19 12.15
C SER A 79 -9.78 4.63 11.36
N ASP A 80 -9.98 5.94 11.29
CA ASP A 80 -11.05 6.56 10.50
C ASP A 80 -11.08 6.04 9.06
N VAL A 81 -9.91 5.75 8.48
CA VAL A 81 -9.78 5.21 7.12
C VAL A 81 -10.32 3.78 6.95
N TYR A 82 -10.31 2.94 7.99
CA TYR A 82 -10.83 1.56 7.97
C TYR A 82 -12.20 1.40 8.65
N SER A 83 -12.79 2.47 9.19
CA SER A 83 -14.07 2.46 9.92
C SER A 83 -15.21 1.68 9.23
N ASN A 84 -15.20 1.62 7.89
CA ASN A 84 -16.20 0.89 7.07
C ASN A 84 -15.61 -0.26 6.26
N THR A 85 -14.42 -0.75 6.60
CA THR A 85 -13.79 -1.89 5.94
C THR A 85 -13.81 -3.10 6.86
N ASN A 86 -13.95 -4.30 6.27
CA ASN A 86 -13.65 -5.52 6.99
C ASN A 86 -12.14 -5.58 7.25
N THR A 87 -11.73 -5.52 8.51
CA THR A 87 -10.33 -5.60 8.95
C THR A 87 -10.01 -6.95 9.59
N ALA A 88 -10.92 -7.93 9.52
CA ALA A 88 -10.76 -9.21 10.21
C ALA A 88 -9.56 -10.04 9.72
N HIS A 89 -9.09 -9.79 8.50
CA HIS A 89 -7.90 -10.40 7.94
C HIS A 89 -6.61 -9.67 8.32
N LEU A 90 -6.68 -8.48 8.91
CA LEU A 90 -5.51 -7.75 9.36
C LEU A 90 -5.14 -8.19 10.78
N THR A 91 -3.84 -8.32 11.03
CA THR A 91 -3.29 -8.68 12.35
C THR A 91 -2.67 -7.48 13.05
N ARG A 92 -2.20 -6.48 12.29
CA ARG A 92 -1.54 -5.27 12.76
C ARG A 92 -1.84 -4.11 11.81
N ILE A 93 -2.01 -2.90 12.33
CA ILE A 93 -2.06 -1.66 11.54
C ILE A 93 -1.09 -0.68 12.16
N VAL A 94 -0.21 -0.12 11.33
CA VAL A 94 0.67 1.00 11.72
C VAL A 94 0.21 2.25 10.99
N LYS A 95 -0.15 3.28 11.76
CA LYS A 95 -0.43 4.62 11.23
C LYS A 95 0.83 5.47 11.29
N VAL A 96 1.26 5.98 10.14
CA VAL A 96 2.22 7.06 10.00
C VAL A 96 1.45 8.37 10.04
N LYS A 97 1.60 9.12 11.12
CA LYS A 97 0.91 10.39 11.35
C LYS A 97 1.89 11.55 11.18
N PRO A 98 1.77 12.38 10.12
CA PRO A 98 2.60 13.58 9.99
C PRO A 98 2.24 14.64 11.02
N ALA A 99 3.20 15.51 11.33
CA ALA A 99 2.99 16.64 12.24
C ALA A 99 2.11 17.74 11.62
N ALA A 100 2.22 17.97 10.31
CA ALA A 100 1.46 18.99 9.60
C ALA A 100 0.10 18.47 9.13
N SER A 101 -0.95 19.28 9.28
CA SER A 101 -2.33 18.88 8.94
C SER A 101 -2.63 18.86 7.44
N ASN A 102 -1.75 19.41 6.60
CA ASN A 102 -1.85 19.40 5.15
C ASN A 102 -1.09 18.22 4.50
N GLN A 103 -0.56 17.29 5.31
CA GLN A 103 0.13 16.08 4.88
C GLN A 103 -0.74 14.85 5.17
N PRO A 104 -0.75 13.83 4.29
CA PRO A 104 -1.66 12.71 4.43
C PRO A 104 -1.11 11.71 5.45
N SER A 105 -1.92 11.26 6.40
CA SER A 105 -1.54 10.06 7.16
C SER A 105 -1.45 8.85 6.22
N ILE A 106 -0.54 7.92 6.50
CA ILE A 106 -0.45 6.62 5.82
C ILE A 106 -0.82 5.54 6.84
N TRP A 107 -1.56 4.52 6.42
CA TRP A 107 -1.78 3.31 7.20
C TRP A 107 -1.25 2.12 6.43
N ILE A 108 -0.47 1.29 7.13
CA ILE A 108 0.06 0.03 6.62
C ILE A 108 -0.57 -1.09 7.42
N GLY A 109 -1.47 -1.84 6.79
CA GLY A 109 -2.12 -3.01 7.36
C GLY A 109 -1.37 -4.29 7.00
N PHE A 110 -1.04 -5.10 8.00
CA PHE A 110 -0.40 -6.40 7.82
C PHE A 110 -1.45 -7.49 7.90
N SER A 111 -1.61 -8.27 6.84
CA SER A 111 -2.58 -9.36 6.76
C SER A 111 -2.11 -10.60 7.52
N SER A 112 -3.05 -11.45 7.93
CA SER A 112 -2.77 -12.83 8.36
C SER A 112 -2.40 -13.73 7.17
N ALA A 113 -2.73 -13.33 5.94
CA ALA A 113 -2.27 -13.99 4.73
C ALA A 113 -0.80 -13.61 4.43
N LEU A 114 0.01 -14.58 4.02
CA LEU A 114 1.46 -14.41 3.85
C LEU A 114 1.77 -13.30 2.82
N GLY A 115 2.52 -12.28 3.26
CA GLY A 115 3.02 -11.20 2.42
C GLY A 115 1.98 -10.19 1.92
N MET A 116 0.71 -10.30 2.32
CA MET A 116 -0.31 -9.32 1.92
C MET A 116 -0.26 -8.09 2.83
N VAL A 117 0.04 -6.94 2.24
CA VAL A 117 0.05 -5.63 2.92
C VAL A 117 -0.97 -4.70 2.27
N GLU A 118 -1.76 -4.02 3.07
CA GLU A 118 -2.67 -2.97 2.60
C GLU A 118 -2.08 -1.61 2.89
N VAL A 119 -2.07 -0.73 1.89
CA VAL A 119 -1.68 0.67 2.08
C VAL A 119 -2.89 1.57 1.89
N ARG A 120 -3.15 2.43 2.87
CA ARG A 120 -4.14 3.50 2.76
C ARG A 120 -3.50 4.83 3.07
N ALA A 121 -4.03 5.90 2.50
CA ALA A 121 -3.52 7.23 2.76
C ALA A 121 -4.60 8.31 2.68
N GLY A 122 -4.31 9.47 3.27
CA GLY A 122 -5.22 10.61 3.25
C GLY A 122 -6.54 10.29 3.94
N LEU A 123 -7.64 10.59 3.27
CA LEU A 123 -8.99 10.39 3.80
C LEU A 123 -9.59 9.06 3.36
N PHE A 124 -9.30 8.61 2.14
CA PHE A 124 -9.92 7.42 1.58
C PHE A 124 -9.07 6.66 0.55
N SER A 125 -7.89 7.14 0.20
CA SER A 125 -7.06 6.51 -0.83
C SER A 125 -6.64 5.10 -0.42
N THR A 126 -6.77 4.16 -1.33
CA THR A 126 -6.42 2.75 -1.13
C THR A 126 -5.45 2.30 -2.22
N PHE A 127 -4.31 1.75 -1.81
CA PHE A 127 -3.31 1.19 -2.72
C PHE A 127 -3.20 -0.29 -2.38
N ASP A 128 -3.98 -1.08 -3.10
CA ASP A 128 -4.02 -2.52 -2.88
C ASP A 128 -2.75 -3.13 -3.48
N MET A 129 -1.86 -3.61 -2.62
CA MET A 129 -0.67 -4.37 -3.02
C MET A 129 -1.09 -5.82 -3.30
N TRP A 130 -2.06 -5.99 -4.20
CA TRP A 130 -2.59 -7.30 -4.55
C TRP A 130 -1.69 -7.94 -5.60
N PHE A 131 -1.08 -9.08 -5.25
CA PHE A 131 -0.57 -10.08 -6.18
C PHE A 131 -1.51 -11.30 -6.19
N CYS A 132 -1.73 -11.91 -7.36
CA CYS A 132 -2.65 -13.05 -7.44
C CYS A 132 -2.12 -14.23 -6.61
N GLY A 133 -0.79 -14.39 -6.60
CA GLY A 133 -0.10 -15.38 -5.78
C GLY A 133 -0.27 -16.81 -6.27
N CYS A 134 -1.10 -17.05 -7.28
CA CYS A 134 -1.17 -18.36 -7.92
C CYS A 134 0.08 -18.63 -8.79
N ASP A 135 0.42 -19.90 -8.95
CA ASP A 135 1.57 -20.33 -9.73
C ASP A 135 1.50 -19.87 -11.19
N ARG A 136 0.28 -19.75 -11.73
CA ARG A 136 0.06 -19.20 -13.07
C ARG A 136 0.36 -17.71 -13.19
N CYS A 137 0.10 -16.88 -12.19
CA CYS A 137 0.49 -15.47 -12.30
C CYS A 137 2.00 -15.28 -12.21
N ASP A 138 2.69 -16.27 -11.63
CA ASP A 138 4.15 -16.28 -11.48
C ASP A 138 4.69 -15.02 -10.78
N ASP A 139 3.87 -14.44 -9.89
CA ASP A 139 4.26 -13.27 -9.11
C ASP A 139 5.45 -13.60 -8.20
N ASN A 140 6.44 -12.71 -8.20
CA ASN A 140 7.56 -12.72 -7.27
C ASN A 140 7.36 -11.65 -6.17
N TRP A 141 8.14 -11.71 -5.10
CA TRP A 141 7.98 -10.77 -4.00
C TRP A 141 8.62 -9.40 -4.25
N TRP A 142 9.66 -9.32 -5.10
CA TRP A 142 10.40 -8.08 -5.30
C TRP A 142 9.61 -7.06 -6.12
N ASP A 143 8.78 -7.48 -7.08
CA ASP A 143 7.89 -6.58 -7.83
C ASP A 143 6.82 -5.97 -6.93
N VAL A 144 6.32 -6.76 -5.97
CA VAL A 144 5.38 -6.27 -4.95
C VAL A 144 6.08 -5.30 -4.00
N ALA A 145 7.32 -5.60 -3.61
CA ALA A 145 8.15 -4.70 -2.82
C ALA A 145 8.44 -3.39 -3.55
N ASP A 146 8.79 -3.44 -4.84
CA ASP A 146 9.00 -2.26 -5.69
C ASP A 146 7.74 -1.39 -5.74
N SER A 147 6.57 -2.02 -5.89
CA SER A 147 5.27 -1.33 -5.90
C SER A 147 4.98 -0.65 -4.55
N LEU A 148 5.20 -1.38 -3.45
CA LEU A 148 5.02 -0.87 -2.09
C LEU A 148 5.94 0.33 -1.81
N GLU A 149 7.22 0.21 -2.17
CA GLU A 149 8.23 1.26 -2.04
C GLU A 149 7.87 2.48 -2.89
N SER A 150 7.49 2.26 -4.15
CA SER A 150 7.10 3.33 -5.08
C SER A 150 5.95 4.16 -4.50
N VAL A 151 4.88 3.51 -4.04
CA VAL A 151 3.70 4.19 -3.47
C VAL A 151 4.05 4.94 -2.18
N ILE A 152 4.68 4.27 -1.20
CA ILE A 152 4.96 4.90 0.09
C ILE A 152 5.94 6.07 -0.06
N LEU A 153 7.00 5.90 -0.84
CA LEU A 153 7.99 6.95 -1.06
C LEU A 153 7.43 8.09 -1.91
N ALA A 154 6.52 7.82 -2.85
CA ALA A 154 5.82 8.85 -3.59
C ALA A 154 4.94 9.72 -2.68
N ILE A 155 4.13 9.10 -1.82
CA ILE A 155 3.29 9.85 -0.86
C ILE A 155 4.17 10.69 0.06
N ALA A 156 5.22 10.09 0.63
CA ALA A 156 6.12 10.79 1.53
C ALA A 156 6.87 11.96 0.85
N LYS A 157 7.22 11.86 -0.43
CA LYS A 157 8.00 12.91 -1.13
C LYS A 157 7.14 13.95 -1.83
N LYS A 158 6.05 13.53 -2.47
CA LYS A 158 5.25 14.35 -3.40
C LYS A 158 3.83 14.60 -2.89
N GLY A 159 3.40 13.88 -1.86
CA GLY A 159 2.04 13.94 -1.36
C GLY A 159 1.07 13.10 -2.19
N LEU A 160 -0.20 13.49 -2.19
CA LEU A 160 -1.31 12.68 -2.68
C LEU A 160 -2.42 13.61 -3.18
N THR A 161 -3.15 13.22 -4.21
CA THR A 161 -4.35 13.96 -4.65
C THR A 161 -5.61 13.19 -4.31
N GLU A 162 -6.57 13.85 -3.67
CA GLU A 162 -7.88 13.29 -3.37
C GLU A 162 -8.97 14.26 -3.82
N HIS A 163 -10.05 13.75 -4.42
CA HIS A 163 -11.16 14.56 -4.90
C HIS A 163 -12.49 13.91 -4.55
N VAL A 164 -13.47 14.72 -4.14
CA VAL A 164 -14.85 14.25 -3.93
C VAL A 164 -15.79 15.00 -4.86
N ASP A 165 -16.44 14.26 -5.74
CA ASP A 165 -17.42 14.80 -6.67
C ASP A 165 -18.55 15.54 -5.92
N LYS A 166 -19.04 16.63 -6.52
CA LYS A 166 -20.05 17.48 -5.88
C LYS A 166 -21.42 16.79 -5.73
N LEU A 167 -21.75 15.85 -6.63
CA LEU A 167 -23.06 15.22 -6.72
C LEU A 167 -23.26 14.12 -5.65
N PRO A 168 -24.49 13.91 -5.13
CA PRO A 168 -24.78 12.87 -4.12
C PRO A 168 -24.49 11.44 -4.59
N TRP A 169 -24.54 11.18 -5.90
CA TRP A 169 -24.21 9.91 -6.56
C TRP A 169 -22.82 9.92 -7.21
N GLY A 170 -22.00 10.93 -6.89
CA GLY A 170 -20.63 11.03 -7.41
C GLY A 170 -19.68 10.03 -6.76
N ARG A 171 -18.39 10.16 -7.10
CA ARG A 171 -17.30 9.33 -6.59
C ARG A 171 -16.30 10.18 -5.80
N ALA A 172 -15.66 9.54 -4.83
CA ALA A 172 -14.36 9.96 -4.35
C ALA A 172 -13.29 9.37 -5.26
N ARG A 173 -12.27 10.14 -5.61
CA ARG A 173 -11.20 9.74 -6.54
C ARG A 173 -9.87 10.12 -5.95
N TYR A 174 -8.85 9.30 -6.20
CA TYR A 174 -7.51 9.57 -5.73
C TYR A 174 -6.46 9.24 -6.77
N TRP A 175 -5.30 9.89 -6.63
CA TRP A 175 -4.12 9.72 -7.47
C TRP A 175 -2.87 9.87 -6.61
N LEU A 176 -1.90 9.00 -6.80
CA LEU A 176 -0.61 9.05 -6.11
C LEU A 176 0.17 10.35 -6.37
N HIS A 177 -0.12 11.04 -7.49
CA HIS A 177 0.61 12.22 -7.91
C HIS A 177 -0.30 13.42 -8.14
N PRO A 178 0.21 14.66 -7.94
CA PRO A 178 -0.50 15.90 -8.24
C PRO A 178 -0.91 16.06 -9.72
N ASP A 179 -0.17 15.42 -10.64
CA ASP A 179 -0.45 15.44 -12.07
C ASP A 179 -1.64 14.56 -12.48
N ARG A 180 -2.20 13.79 -11.52
CA ARG A 180 -3.34 12.90 -11.71
C ARG A 180 -3.10 11.82 -12.77
N SER A 181 -1.87 11.30 -12.85
CA SER A 181 -1.54 10.11 -13.63
C SER A 181 -2.45 8.94 -13.27
N SER A 182 -2.88 8.13 -14.23
CA SER A 182 -3.71 6.94 -13.94
C SER A 182 -2.96 5.87 -13.15
N GLU A 183 -1.63 5.92 -13.13
CA GLU A 183 -0.79 5.06 -12.31
C GLU A 183 -1.13 5.28 -10.82
N TRP A 184 -1.48 4.19 -10.12
CA TRP A 184 -1.92 4.22 -8.73
C TRP A 184 -3.06 5.23 -8.46
N SER A 185 -4.14 5.09 -9.24
CA SER A 185 -5.37 5.87 -9.07
C SER A 185 -6.58 4.97 -8.85
N GLY A 186 -7.63 5.51 -8.26
CA GLY A 186 -8.85 4.76 -8.02
C GLY A 186 -10.06 5.62 -7.71
N SER A 187 -11.21 4.97 -7.53
CA SER A 187 -12.46 5.64 -7.21
C SER A 187 -13.34 4.85 -6.27
N ILE A 188 -13.96 5.52 -5.31
CA ILE A 188 -14.86 4.92 -4.31
C ILE A 188 -16.26 5.54 -4.48
N PRO A 189 -17.34 4.74 -4.53
CA PRO A 189 -18.69 5.27 -4.59
C PRO A 189 -19.05 6.09 -3.34
N ARG A 190 -19.60 7.30 -3.53
CA ARG A 190 -20.02 8.15 -2.38
C ARG A 190 -21.11 7.51 -1.52
N SER A 191 -21.89 6.59 -2.11
CA SER A 191 -22.92 5.84 -1.42
C SER A 191 -22.41 4.99 -0.25
N TRP A 192 -21.12 4.66 -0.20
CA TRP A 192 -20.54 3.85 0.87
C TRP A 192 -20.44 4.60 2.21
N SER A 193 -20.39 5.94 2.20
CA SER A 193 -20.31 6.72 3.44
C SER A 193 -20.69 8.20 3.25
N LYS A 194 -21.98 8.48 3.00
CA LYS A 194 -22.46 9.83 2.64
C LYS A 194 -22.06 10.93 3.64
N ASP A 195 -22.16 10.65 4.94
CA ASP A 195 -21.87 11.61 6.00
C ASP A 195 -20.35 11.84 6.16
N ARG A 196 -19.55 10.78 6.01
CA ARG A 196 -18.10 10.85 6.02
C ARG A 196 -17.56 11.69 4.85
N PHE A 197 -18.07 11.48 3.63
CA PHE A 197 -17.64 12.25 2.46
C PHE A 197 -17.99 13.74 2.55
N ALA A 198 -19.01 14.13 3.33
CA ALA A 198 -19.31 15.54 3.55
C ALA A 198 -18.21 16.22 4.38
N SER A 199 -17.78 15.59 5.47
CA SER A 199 -16.68 16.07 6.32
C SER A 199 -15.34 16.03 5.59
N GLU A 200 -15.04 14.94 4.88
CA GLU A 200 -13.81 14.79 4.10
C GLU A 200 -13.69 15.86 3.02
N ARG A 201 -14.79 16.19 2.34
CA ARG A 201 -14.81 17.28 1.36
C ARG A 201 -14.51 18.64 1.98
N MET A 202 -14.85 18.86 3.25
CA MET A 202 -14.49 20.11 3.93
C MET A 202 -12.98 20.18 4.15
N ILE A 203 -12.36 19.09 4.58
CA ILE A 203 -10.89 18.99 4.73
C ILE A 203 -10.19 19.23 3.38
N LEU A 204 -10.63 18.55 2.31
CA LEU A 204 -10.00 18.69 0.99
C LEU A 204 -10.09 20.11 0.42
N ARG A 205 -11.11 20.90 0.80
CA ARG A 205 -11.24 22.30 0.37
C ARG A 205 -10.24 23.24 1.02
N GLU A 206 -9.67 22.85 2.16
CA GLU A 206 -8.61 23.59 2.84
C GLU A 206 -7.25 23.34 2.18
N LEU A 207 -7.12 22.25 1.41
CA LEU A 207 -5.91 21.92 0.68
C LEU A 207 -5.84 22.67 -0.66
N PRO A 208 -4.67 23.24 -1.03
CA PRO A 208 -4.46 23.80 -2.36
C PRO A 208 -4.71 22.76 -3.45
N ASN A 209 -5.71 23.01 -4.31
CA ASN A 209 -6.09 22.10 -5.40
C ASN A 209 -6.45 20.67 -4.97
N GLU A 210 -6.85 20.48 -3.70
CA GLU A 210 -7.13 19.16 -3.11
C GLU A 210 -5.92 18.21 -3.14
N VAL A 211 -4.72 18.79 -3.06
CA VAL A 211 -3.44 18.09 -3.03
C VAL A 211 -2.88 18.13 -1.61
N TRP A 212 -2.65 16.96 -1.04
CA TRP A 212 -1.85 16.78 0.17
C TRP A 212 -0.38 17.03 -0.15
N GLU A 213 0.35 17.67 0.76
CA GLU A 213 1.79 17.85 0.62
C GLU A 213 2.57 16.59 0.99
N GLY A 214 3.80 16.47 0.47
CA GLY A 214 4.76 15.49 0.95
C GLY A 214 5.19 15.78 2.39
N PHE A 215 5.73 14.78 3.07
CA PHE A 215 6.18 14.88 4.44
C PHE A 215 7.35 15.85 4.61
N THR A 216 7.31 16.60 5.70
CA THR A 216 8.42 17.44 6.11
C THR A 216 9.56 16.56 6.61
N GLY A 217 10.77 16.75 6.06
CA GLY A 217 11.95 16.05 6.56
C GLY A 217 12.32 16.51 7.98
N ARG A 218 12.89 15.62 8.80
CA ARG A 218 13.45 16.04 10.09
C ARG A 218 14.68 16.92 9.86
N ASN A 219 14.68 18.08 10.49
CA ASN A 219 15.91 18.84 10.67
C ASN A 219 16.71 18.13 11.78
N ILE A 220 17.71 17.33 11.38
CA ILE A 220 18.68 16.72 12.30
C ILE A 220 19.93 17.61 12.33
#